data_AF-A0A966KSK6-F1
#
_entry.id   AF-A0A966KSK6-F1
#
_cell.length_a   1.000
_cell.length_b   1.000
_cell.length_c   1.000
_cell.angle_alpha   90.00
_cell.angle_beta   90.00
_cell.angle_gamma   90.00
#
_symmetry.space_group_name_H-M   'P 1'
#
loop_
_entity.id
_entity.type
_entity.pdbx_description
1 polymer ?
#
loop_
_entity_poly.entity_id
_entity_poly.type
_entity_poly.pdbx_seq_one_letter_code
_entity_poly.pdbx_strand_id
1 'polypeptide(L)'
;KGISTLKPRKIWFDDSVQRLNVDGRGELIGEFRGEDRLLIITQSGTIKTILPELTTHFDNDMIVLEKWLPKKPISAIYYDGEKERYFVKRFLIENENKEEIFISEHQKSQLEIVSTDWIPRAEVVFSKERGKDPKDNLEISLNEFIAIKGIKAQGNQLTTDKVKQINLLDALPYEAPEEIHADELEVIDEETVTTNDDEKAVTKDLDIDDSEIDDKGQITLF
;
A
#
# COMPACT_ATOMS: atom_id res chain seq x y z
N LYS A 1 2.60 10.06 20.89
CA LYS A 1 1.28 9.79 20.24
C LYS A 1 0.47 9.01 21.26
N GLY A 2 -0.67 9.55 21.70
CA GLY A 2 -1.50 8.93 22.73
C GLY A 2 -2.15 7.66 22.20
N ILE A 3 -2.09 6.60 23.00
CA ILE A 3 -2.69 5.29 22.73
C ILE A 3 -4.20 5.47 22.76
N SER A 4 -4.91 5.18 21.67
CA SER A 4 -6.35 5.40 21.57
C SER A 4 -7.09 4.27 22.29
N THR A 5 -7.57 4.53 23.51
CA THR A 5 -8.31 3.55 24.34
C THR A 5 -9.75 3.28 23.87
N LEU A 6 -10.13 3.74 22.67
CA LEU A 6 -11.47 3.58 22.14
C LEU A 6 -11.65 2.19 21.53
N LYS A 7 -12.68 1.47 21.98
CA LYS A 7 -13.07 0.17 21.40
C LYS A 7 -13.28 0.31 19.88
N PRO A 8 -12.86 -0.70 19.09
CA PRO A 8 -13.13 -0.72 17.65
C PRO A 8 -14.61 -0.52 17.36
N ARG A 9 -14.92 0.35 16.40
CA ARG A 9 -16.28 0.63 15.96
C ARG A 9 -16.50 0.07 14.57
N LYS A 10 -17.59 -0.67 14.41
CA LYS A 10 -18.05 -1.13 13.09
C LYS A 10 -18.61 0.04 12.30
N ILE A 11 -18.23 0.12 11.03
CA ILE A 11 -18.67 1.16 10.10
C ILE A 11 -19.19 0.50 8.83
N TRP A 12 -20.35 0.99 8.38
CA TRP A 12 -21.02 0.54 7.18
C TRP A 12 -21.14 1.67 6.17
N PHE A 13 -21.19 1.35 4.89
CA PHE A 13 -21.44 2.27 3.80
C PHE A 13 -22.82 2.00 3.18
N ASP A 14 -23.64 3.06 3.12
CA ASP A 14 -24.94 3.03 2.46
C ASP A 14 -24.83 3.66 1.07
N ASP A 15 -24.80 2.80 0.05
CA ASP A 15 -24.67 3.19 -1.36
C ASP A 15 -25.86 4.05 -1.86
N SER A 16 -27.05 3.90 -1.26
CA SER A 16 -28.23 4.65 -1.69
C SER A 16 -28.14 6.15 -1.39
N VAL A 17 -27.35 6.52 -0.38
CA VAL A 17 -27.16 7.92 0.05
C VAL A 17 -25.70 8.36 0.06
N GLN A 18 -24.78 7.46 -0.34
CA GLN A 18 -23.33 7.66 -0.35
C GLN A 18 -22.77 8.20 0.98
N ARG A 19 -23.13 7.54 2.09
CA ARG A 19 -22.69 7.93 3.43
C ARG A 19 -22.30 6.75 4.29
N LEU A 20 -21.38 7.01 5.21
CA LEU A 20 -21.07 6.08 6.29
C LEU A 20 -22.15 6.13 7.37
N ASN A 21 -22.37 4.98 8.00
CA ASN A 21 -23.23 4.85 9.16
C ASN A 21 -22.70 3.77 10.11
N VAL A 22 -23.32 3.71 11.28
CA VAL A 22 -22.97 2.77 12.37
C VAL A 22 -24.17 1.92 12.79
N ASP A 23 -25.26 2.02 12.03
CA ASP A 23 -26.55 1.43 12.33
C ASP A 23 -26.73 0.07 11.65
N GLY A 24 -25.70 -0.41 10.93
CA GLY A 24 -25.75 -1.68 10.19
C GLY A 24 -26.42 -1.60 8.83
N ARG A 25 -26.53 -0.41 8.22
CA ARG A 25 -27.17 -0.23 6.90
C ARG A 25 -26.15 -0.28 5.78
N GLY A 26 -26.42 -1.09 4.76
CA GLY A 26 -25.54 -1.26 3.61
C GLY A 26 -24.40 -2.25 3.88
N GLU A 27 -23.24 -2.00 3.30
CA GLU A 27 -22.09 -2.91 3.33
C GLU A 27 -21.18 -2.63 4.53
N LEU A 28 -20.73 -3.68 5.23
CA LEU A 28 -19.77 -3.53 6.31
C LEU A 28 -18.38 -3.26 5.73
N ILE A 29 -17.84 -2.07 5.98
CA ILE A 29 -16.50 -1.70 5.51
C ILE A 29 -15.42 -2.25 6.44
N GLY A 30 -15.72 -2.34 7.74
CA GLY A 30 -14.82 -2.94 8.71
C GLY A 30 -14.97 -2.40 10.13
N GLU A 31 -14.03 -2.79 10.98
CA GLU A 31 -13.88 -2.31 12.35
C GLU A 31 -12.73 -1.30 12.42
N PHE A 32 -13.04 -0.11 12.93
CA PHE A 32 -12.13 1.03 12.94
C PHE A 32 -11.80 1.45 14.37
N ARG A 33 -10.50 1.64 14.62
CA ARG A 33 -9.91 2.31 15.78
C ARG A 33 -9.60 3.77 15.43
N GLY A 34 -9.00 4.51 16.36
CA GLY A 34 -8.76 5.95 16.20
C GLY A 34 -7.82 6.32 15.06
N GLU A 35 -6.83 5.47 14.79
CA GLU A 35 -5.84 5.62 13.73
C GLU A 35 -6.21 4.92 12.42
N ASP A 36 -7.24 4.07 12.42
CA ASP A 36 -7.66 3.34 11.23
C ASP A 36 -8.26 4.28 10.19
N ARG A 37 -7.98 4.00 8.92
CA ARG A 37 -8.36 4.86 7.81
C ARG A 37 -9.11 4.08 6.75
N LEU A 38 -9.90 4.81 5.97
CA LEU A 38 -10.51 4.32 4.74
C LEU A 38 -9.54 4.49 3.58
N LEU A 39 -9.53 3.51 2.69
CA LEU A 39 -8.93 3.59 1.36
C LEU A 39 -10.04 3.96 0.37
N ILE A 40 -9.82 5.04 -0.39
CA ILE A 40 -10.72 5.48 -1.44
C ILE A 40 -9.95 5.54 -2.76
N ILE A 41 -10.48 4.90 -3.79
CA ILE A 41 -9.97 4.97 -5.16
C ILE A 41 -11.12 5.33 -6.11
N THR A 42 -10.87 6.27 -7.02
CA THR A 42 -11.85 6.70 -8.03
C THR A 42 -11.46 6.25 -9.43
N GLN A 43 -12.42 6.24 -10.35
CA GLN A 43 -12.23 5.91 -11.76
C GLN A 43 -11.26 6.88 -12.47
N SER A 44 -11.09 8.10 -11.96
CA SER A 44 -10.09 9.07 -12.44
C SER A 44 -8.63 8.70 -12.10
N GLY A 45 -8.41 7.62 -11.33
CA GLY A 45 -7.08 7.25 -10.86
C GLY A 45 -6.56 8.13 -9.72
N THR A 46 -7.48 8.73 -8.97
CA THR A 46 -7.19 9.39 -7.70
C THR A 46 -7.26 8.36 -6.57
N ILE A 47 -6.33 8.46 -5.63
CA ILE A 47 -6.28 7.65 -4.42
C ILE A 47 -6.08 8.55 -3.20
N LYS A 48 -6.80 8.24 -2.12
CA LYS A 48 -6.63 8.90 -0.83
C LYS A 48 -6.94 7.99 0.33
N THR A 49 -6.36 8.32 1.47
CA THR A 49 -6.70 7.71 2.75
C THR A 49 -7.26 8.76 3.69
N ILE A 50 -8.40 8.49 4.32
CA ILE A 50 -9.06 9.45 5.21
C ILE A 50 -9.52 8.76 6.49
N LEU A 51 -9.73 9.54 7.56
CA LEU A 51 -10.41 9.02 8.74
C LEU A 51 -11.89 8.75 8.42
N PRO A 52 -12.51 7.72 9.04
CA PRO A 52 -13.89 7.39 8.77
C PRO A 52 -14.84 8.34 9.51
N GLU A 53 -15.18 9.47 8.86
CA GLU A 53 -16.13 10.45 9.39
C GLU A 53 -17.53 10.25 8.80
N LEU A 54 -18.57 10.22 9.64
CA LEU A 54 -19.95 9.99 9.18
C LEU A 54 -20.51 11.13 8.32
N THR A 55 -19.89 12.30 8.39
CA THR A 55 -20.23 13.49 7.59
C THR A 55 -19.52 13.52 6.24
N THR A 56 -18.58 12.61 5.97
CA THR A 56 -17.89 12.54 4.68
C THR A 56 -18.87 12.24 3.55
N HIS A 57 -18.77 13.03 2.49
CA HIS A 57 -19.43 12.77 1.22
C HIS A 57 -18.46 12.02 0.31
N PHE A 58 -18.95 10.96 -0.35
CA PHE A 58 -18.18 10.15 -1.28
C PHE A 58 -18.54 10.50 -2.73
N ASP A 59 -17.56 10.42 -3.61
CA ASP A 59 -17.76 10.73 -5.02
C ASP A 59 -18.46 9.57 -5.75
N ASN A 60 -19.30 9.89 -6.74
CA ASN A 60 -20.06 8.89 -7.50
C ASN A 60 -19.19 7.98 -8.36
N ASP A 61 -17.96 8.39 -8.67
CA ASP A 61 -16.99 7.64 -9.47
C ASP A 61 -16.00 6.84 -8.61
N MET A 62 -16.28 6.71 -7.31
CA MET A 62 -15.55 5.84 -6.40
C MET A 62 -15.74 4.38 -6.81
N ILE A 63 -14.62 3.66 -6.96
CA ILE A 63 -14.59 2.25 -7.35
C ILE A 63 -14.07 1.34 -6.22
N VAL A 64 -13.39 1.90 -5.23
CA VAL A 64 -12.94 1.17 -4.03
C VAL A 64 -13.24 2.00 -2.80
N LEU A 65 -13.91 1.37 -1.83
CA LEU A 65 -14.08 1.86 -0.46
C LEU A 65 -13.88 0.69 0.50
N GLU A 66 -12.73 0.65 1.18
CA GLU A 66 -12.42 -0.40 2.16
C GLU A 66 -11.61 0.16 3.32
N LYS A 67 -11.42 -0.65 4.38
CA LYS A 67 -10.44 -0.33 5.42
C LYS A 67 -9.03 -0.38 4.81
N TRP A 68 -8.27 0.70 4.98
CA TRP A 68 -6.89 0.78 4.48
C TRP A 68 -5.97 -0.09 5.34
N LEU A 69 -5.23 -0.97 4.67
CA LEU A 69 -4.17 -1.80 5.27
C LEU A 69 -2.81 -1.30 4.76
N PRO A 70 -1.97 -0.64 5.59
CA PRO A 70 -0.76 0.04 5.13
C PRO A 70 0.27 -0.86 4.44
N LYS A 71 0.29 -2.15 4.77
CA LYS A 71 1.22 -3.14 4.21
C LYS A 71 0.66 -3.87 2.98
N LYS A 72 -0.61 -3.65 2.62
CA LYS A 72 -1.27 -4.33 1.51
C LYS A 72 -1.04 -3.53 0.21
N PRO A 73 -0.34 -4.09 -0.78
CA PRO A 73 -0.06 -3.39 -2.03
C PRO A 73 -1.30 -3.28 -2.91
N ILE A 74 -1.41 -2.14 -3.58
CA ILE A 74 -2.48 -1.86 -4.53
C ILE A 74 -1.93 -2.12 -5.93
N SER A 75 -2.66 -2.93 -6.70
CA SER A 75 -2.30 -3.28 -8.07
C SER A 75 -3.29 -2.62 -9.03
N ALA A 76 -2.78 -2.02 -10.10
CA ALA A 76 -3.59 -1.34 -11.09
C ALA A 76 -3.11 -1.64 -12.51
N ILE A 77 -4.05 -1.72 -13.44
CA ILE A 77 -3.80 -1.71 -14.87
C ILE A 77 -4.46 -0.47 -15.43
N TYR A 78 -3.71 0.32 -16.19
CA TYR A 78 -4.22 1.56 -16.77
C TYR A 78 -3.66 1.76 -18.18
N TYR A 79 -4.46 2.40 -19.02
CA TYR A 79 -4.01 2.92 -20.30
C TYR A 79 -3.35 4.28 -20.09
N ASP A 80 -2.10 4.43 -20.53
CA ASP A 80 -1.40 5.70 -20.55
C ASP A 80 -1.65 6.39 -21.88
N GLY A 81 -2.35 7.53 -21.83
CA GLY A 81 -2.73 8.27 -23.04
C GLY A 81 -1.57 9.02 -23.71
N GLU A 82 -0.45 9.24 -23.03
CA GLU A 82 0.74 9.87 -23.60
C GLU A 82 1.60 8.83 -24.35
N LYS A 83 1.74 7.63 -23.78
CA LYS A 83 2.49 6.52 -24.40
C LYS A 83 1.66 5.64 -25.31
N GLU A 84 0.34 5.81 -25.28
CA GLU A 84 -0.66 5.03 -26.00
C GLU A 84 -0.55 3.51 -25.75
N ARG A 85 -0.27 3.12 -24.50
CA ARG A 85 0.01 1.73 -24.10
C ARG A 85 -0.57 1.42 -22.71
N TYR A 86 -0.82 0.14 -22.46
CA TYR A 86 -1.22 -0.35 -21.15
C TYR A 86 -0.02 -0.59 -20.24
N PHE A 87 -0.13 -0.16 -18.99
CA PHE A 87 0.86 -0.36 -17.93
C PHE A 87 0.24 -1.05 -16.73
N VAL A 88 1.04 -1.90 -16.09
CA VAL A 88 0.75 -2.50 -14.79
C VAL A 88 1.57 -1.79 -13.73
N LYS A 89 0.91 -1.38 -12.66
CA LYS A 89 1.53 -0.70 -11.52
C LYS A 89 1.17 -1.44 -10.25
N ARG A 90 2.13 -1.56 -9.33
CA ARG A 90 1.92 -2.08 -7.98
C ARG A 90 2.65 -1.20 -7.00
N PHE A 91 1.95 -0.68 -5.98
CA PHE A 91 2.49 0.32 -5.07
C PHE A 91 1.85 0.25 -3.69
N LEU A 92 2.49 0.92 -2.73
CA LEU A 92 1.94 1.19 -1.40
C LEU A 92 1.63 2.68 -1.29
N ILE A 93 0.71 3.03 -0.39
CA ILE A 93 0.44 4.43 -0.07
C ILE A 93 1.51 4.92 0.89
N GLU A 94 2.28 5.91 0.44
CA GLU A 94 3.40 6.48 1.21
C GLU A 94 2.93 7.61 2.12
N ASN A 95 1.92 8.39 1.70
CA ASN A 95 1.42 9.56 2.42
C ASN A 95 -0.04 9.36 2.84
N GLU A 96 -0.25 9.30 4.15
CA GLU A 96 -1.60 9.33 4.72
C GLU A 96 -2.26 10.71 4.55
N ASN A 97 -3.58 10.77 4.41
CA ASN A 97 -4.35 12.03 4.25
C ASN A 97 -4.05 12.85 3.00
N LYS A 98 -3.18 12.36 2.11
CA LYS A 98 -2.87 13.05 0.88
C LYS A 98 -3.66 12.42 -0.25
N GLU A 99 -4.32 13.28 -1.01
CA GLU A 99 -4.91 12.89 -2.28
C GLU A 99 -3.81 12.89 -3.36
N GLU A 100 -3.66 11.76 -4.04
CA GLU A 100 -2.65 11.60 -5.08
C GLU A 100 -3.26 10.97 -6.33
N ILE A 101 -2.84 11.43 -7.51
CA ILE A 101 -3.12 10.75 -8.76
C ILE A 101 -2.01 9.72 -8.99
N PHE A 102 -2.38 8.46 -9.27
CA PHE A 102 -1.44 7.37 -9.50
C PHE A 102 -1.42 6.88 -10.95
N ILE A 103 -2.17 7.49 -11.86
CA ILE A 103 -2.05 7.25 -13.31
C ILE A 103 -1.53 8.52 -14.02
N SER A 104 -1.38 8.48 -15.34
CA SER A 104 -1.02 9.68 -16.11
C SER A 104 -2.19 10.66 -16.17
N GLU A 105 -1.93 11.96 -15.97
CA GLU A 105 -2.92 13.04 -16.03
C GLU A 105 -3.36 13.39 -17.47
N HIS A 106 -2.85 12.66 -18.47
CA HIS A 106 -3.25 12.86 -19.85
C HIS A 106 -4.75 12.55 -20.06
N GLN A 107 -5.46 13.36 -20.85
CA GLN A 107 -6.92 13.27 -21.02
C GLN A 107 -7.42 11.93 -21.58
N LYS A 108 -6.55 11.20 -22.29
CA LYS A 108 -6.86 9.86 -22.82
C LYS A 108 -6.45 8.73 -21.89
N SER A 109 -5.80 9.02 -20.76
CA SER A 109 -5.44 8.00 -19.79
C SER A 109 -6.70 7.49 -19.09
N GLN A 110 -6.76 6.18 -18.90
CA GLN A 110 -7.93 5.52 -18.32
C GLN A 110 -7.49 4.42 -17.38
N LEU A 111 -8.11 4.36 -16.22
CA LEU A 111 -7.94 3.26 -15.29
C LEU A 111 -8.80 2.08 -15.74
N GLU A 112 -8.19 0.92 -15.98
CA GLU A 112 -8.92 -0.27 -16.44
C GLU A 112 -9.27 -1.17 -15.26
N ILE A 113 -8.27 -1.51 -14.44
CA ILE A 113 -8.42 -2.43 -13.33
C ILE A 113 -7.72 -1.83 -12.10
N VAL A 114 -8.36 -2.02 -10.94
CA VAL A 114 -7.74 -1.87 -9.63
C VAL A 114 -8.06 -3.12 -8.82
N SER A 115 -7.07 -3.63 -8.10
CA SER A 115 -7.28 -4.63 -7.07
C SER A 115 -6.43 -4.29 -5.85
N THR A 116 -7.04 -4.45 -4.68
CA THR A 116 -6.39 -4.33 -3.39
C THR A 116 -5.94 -5.69 -2.87
N ASP A 117 -6.08 -6.79 -3.64
CA ASP A 117 -5.72 -8.14 -3.20
C ASP A 117 -4.21 -8.36 -3.13
N TRP A 118 -3.80 -9.33 -2.30
CA TRP A 118 -2.39 -9.66 -2.11
C TRP A 118 -1.77 -10.29 -3.36
N ILE A 119 -2.51 -11.19 -4.01
CA ILE A 119 -2.09 -11.96 -5.19
C ILE A 119 -3.14 -11.83 -6.31
N PRO A 120 -3.29 -10.63 -6.91
CA PRO A 120 -4.31 -10.39 -7.91
C PRO A 120 -3.92 -10.98 -9.27
N ARG A 121 -4.93 -11.44 -10.01
CA ARG A 121 -4.78 -11.99 -11.34
C ARG A 121 -5.64 -11.23 -12.34
N ALA A 122 -5.16 -11.13 -13.57
CA ALA A 122 -5.90 -10.54 -14.67
C ALA A 122 -5.76 -11.37 -15.94
N GLU A 123 -6.77 -11.33 -16.79
CA GLU A 123 -6.75 -11.90 -18.13
C GLU A 123 -6.73 -10.76 -19.15
N VAL A 124 -5.81 -10.83 -20.10
CA VAL A 124 -5.71 -9.91 -21.23
C VAL A 124 -6.24 -10.62 -22.48
N VAL A 125 -7.34 -10.09 -23.01
CA VAL A 125 -7.93 -10.57 -24.26
C VAL A 125 -7.42 -9.71 -25.41
N PHE A 126 -6.80 -10.33 -26.40
CA PHE A 126 -6.24 -9.60 -27.55
C PHE A 126 -7.28 -9.37 -28.65
N SER A 127 -7.09 -8.28 -29.40
CA SER A 127 -7.86 -8.00 -30.60
C SER A 127 -7.43 -8.95 -31.72
N LYS A 128 -8.40 -9.55 -32.42
CA LYS A 128 -8.11 -10.34 -33.64
C LYS A 128 -7.61 -9.42 -34.75
N GLU A 129 -6.40 -9.65 -35.22
CA GLU A 129 -5.87 -8.99 -36.40
C GLU A 129 -6.55 -9.53 -37.67
N ARG A 130 -6.83 -8.65 -38.64
CA ARG A 130 -7.47 -9.05 -39.89
C ARG A 130 -6.56 -10.01 -40.67
N GLY A 131 -7.05 -11.22 -40.90
CA GLY A 131 -6.33 -12.25 -41.67
C GLY A 131 -5.36 -13.10 -40.85
N LYS A 132 -5.32 -12.95 -39.52
CA LYS A 132 -4.59 -13.85 -38.62
C LYS A 132 -5.55 -14.59 -37.69
N ASP A 133 -5.07 -15.70 -37.15
CA ASP A 133 -5.77 -16.41 -36.08
C ASP A 133 -5.81 -15.56 -34.80
N PRO A 134 -6.87 -15.69 -34.00
CA PRO A 134 -6.93 -15.01 -32.70
C PRO A 134 -5.75 -15.46 -31.83
N LYS A 135 -5.10 -14.50 -31.17
CA LYS A 135 -4.11 -14.81 -30.14
C LYS A 135 -4.83 -15.38 -28.91
N ASP A 136 -4.16 -16.33 -28.26
CA ASP A 136 -4.63 -16.85 -26.97
C ASP A 136 -4.63 -15.73 -25.92
N ASN A 137 -5.59 -15.81 -25.00
CA ASN A 137 -5.67 -14.87 -23.89
C ASN A 137 -4.44 -15.05 -22.99
N LEU A 138 -3.96 -13.95 -22.44
CA LEU A 138 -2.82 -13.95 -21.53
C LEU A 138 -3.33 -13.76 -20.09
N GLU A 139 -3.20 -14.79 -19.28
CA GLU A 139 -3.41 -14.67 -17.84
C GLU A 139 -2.11 -14.25 -17.15
N ILE A 140 -2.19 -13.24 -16.28
CA ILE A 140 -1.07 -12.72 -15.52
C ILE A 140 -1.38 -12.62 -14.04
N SER A 141 -0.38 -12.91 -13.22
CA SER A 141 -0.35 -12.60 -11.79
C SER A 141 0.39 -11.27 -11.60
N LEU A 142 -0.29 -10.24 -11.08
CA LEU A 142 0.29 -8.89 -11.06
C LEU A 142 1.43 -8.77 -10.04
N ASN A 143 1.39 -9.56 -8.96
CA ASN A 143 2.46 -9.62 -7.97
C ASN A 143 3.75 -10.22 -8.52
N GLU A 144 3.67 -11.14 -9.48
CA GLU A 144 4.84 -11.70 -10.17
C GLU A 144 5.30 -10.80 -11.32
N PHE A 145 4.34 -10.14 -11.99
CA PHE A 145 4.61 -9.27 -13.14
C PHE A 145 5.42 -8.02 -12.78
N ILE A 146 5.16 -7.45 -11.60
CA ILE A 146 5.85 -6.23 -11.15
C ILE A 146 6.04 -6.19 -9.63
N ALA A 147 7.26 -5.86 -9.22
CA ALA A 147 7.58 -5.56 -7.82
C ALA A 147 6.89 -4.28 -7.35
N ILE A 148 6.74 -4.11 -6.03
CA ILE A 148 6.20 -2.86 -5.46
C ILE A 148 7.12 -1.69 -5.85
N LYS A 149 6.54 -0.66 -6.45
CA LYS A 149 7.18 0.61 -6.82
C LYS A 149 6.54 1.75 -6.02
N GLY A 150 7.13 2.95 -6.13
CA GLY A 150 6.51 4.16 -5.61
C GLY A 150 5.24 4.51 -6.38
N ILE A 151 4.30 5.19 -5.72
CA ILE A 151 2.99 5.57 -6.27
C ILE A 151 3.10 6.38 -7.58
N LYS A 152 4.13 7.21 -7.72
CA LYS A 152 4.40 8.03 -8.91
C LYS A 152 5.17 7.31 -10.02
N ALA A 153 5.65 6.09 -9.78
CA ALA A 153 6.35 5.33 -10.82
C ALA A 153 5.37 4.91 -11.91
N GLN A 154 5.77 4.93 -13.18
CA GLN A 154 4.90 4.56 -14.30
C GLN A 154 4.43 3.09 -14.24
N GLY A 155 5.31 2.18 -13.81
CA GLY A 155 5.06 0.74 -13.84
C GLY A 155 5.67 0.06 -15.07
N ASN A 156 5.29 -1.19 -15.31
CA ASN A 156 5.80 -2.02 -16.41
C ASN A 156 4.78 -2.07 -17.54
N GLN A 157 5.24 -2.01 -18.79
CA GLN A 157 4.35 -2.14 -19.94
C GLN A 157 3.71 -3.53 -19.94
N LEU A 158 2.37 -3.59 -19.99
CA LEU A 158 1.61 -4.83 -19.95
C LEU A 158 1.87 -5.71 -21.17
N THR A 159 1.76 -5.12 -22.36
CA THR A 159 1.93 -5.82 -23.65
C THR A 159 2.18 -4.81 -24.77
N THR A 160 2.79 -5.26 -25.86
CA THR A 160 2.90 -4.50 -27.12
C THR A 160 1.73 -4.78 -28.07
N ASP A 161 0.97 -5.84 -27.83
CA ASP A 161 -0.11 -6.25 -28.68
C ASP A 161 -1.38 -5.42 -28.46
N LYS A 162 -2.24 -5.38 -29.48
CA LYS A 162 -3.50 -4.67 -29.38
C LYS A 162 -4.46 -5.41 -28.45
N VAL A 163 -4.71 -4.83 -27.28
CA VAL A 163 -5.67 -5.34 -26.30
C VAL A 163 -7.09 -5.04 -26.76
N LYS A 164 -8.00 -5.99 -26.55
CA LYS A 164 -9.44 -5.83 -26.74
C LYS A 164 -10.13 -5.55 -25.41
N GLN A 165 -9.77 -6.30 -24.38
CA GLN A 165 -10.39 -6.23 -23.06
C GLN A 165 -9.42 -6.77 -22.01
N ILE A 166 -9.53 -6.26 -20.79
CA ILE A 166 -8.80 -6.75 -19.62
C ILE A 166 -9.83 -7.13 -18.57
N ASN A 167 -9.75 -8.36 -18.07
CA ASN A 167 -10.65 -8.88 -17.04
C ASN A 167 -9.88 -9.06 -15.74
N LEU A 168 -10.43 -8.60 -14.61
CA LEU A 168 -9.93 -9.01 -13.30
C LEU A 168 -10.42 -10.44 -13.03
N LEU A 169 -9.50 -11.33 -12.69
CA LEU A 169 -9.79 -12.70 -12.29
C LEU A 169 -9.80 -12.80 -10.76
N ASP A 170 -10.36 -13.89 -10.24
CA ASP A 170 -10.29 -14.19 -8.81
C ASP A 170 -8.82 -14.23 -8.34
N ALA A 171 -8.54 -13.48 -7.28
CA ALA A 171 -7.23 -13.45 -6.65
C ALA A 171 -6.90 -14.81 -6.03
N LEU A 172 -5.61 -15.15 -5.98
CA LEU A 172 -5.18 -16.36 -5.28
C LEU A 172 -5.25 -16.15 -3.76
N PRO A 173 -5.53 -17.22 -2.98
CA PRO A 173 -5.55 -17.13 -1.52
C PRO A 173 -4.22 -16.64 -0.97
N TYR A 174 -4.28 -15.73 0.00
CA TYR A 174 -3.14 -15.30 0.79
C TYR A 174 -3.55 -15.17 2.25
N GLU A 175 -2.78 -15.79 3.13
CA GLU A 175 -2.94 -15.62 4.58
C GLU A 175 -2.21 -14.34 4.98
N ALA A 176 -3.00 -13.28 5.21
CA ALA A 176 -2.46 -12.04 5.73
C ALA A 176 -1.95 -12.25 7.16
N PRO A 177 -0.73 -11.78 7.51
CA PRO A 177 -0.29 -11.80 8.90
C PRO A 177 -1.25 -10.94 9.74
N GLU A 178 -1.62 -11.43 10.93
CA GLU A 178 -2.48 -10.69 11.84
C GLU A 178 -1.85 -9.34 12.20
N GLU A 179 -2.62 -8.26 12.04
CA GLU A 179 -2.19 -6.94 12.46
C GLU A 179 -2.27 -6.83 13.99
N ILE A 180 -1.17 -7.17 14.66
CA ILE A 180 -0.99 -6.87 16.09
C ILE A 180 -0.99 -5.35 16.28
N HIS A 181 -2.03 -4.83 16.94
CA HIS A 181 -2.08 -3.44 17.35
C HIS A 181 -1.11 -3.19 18.51
N ALA A 182 -0.49 -2.01 18.54
CA ALA A 182 0.47 -1.65 19.59
C ALA A 182 -0.15 -1.73 21.01
N ASP A 183 -1.47 -1.59 21.11
CA ASP A 183 -2.24 -1.61 22.37
C ASP A 183 -2.44 -3.02 22.93
N GLU A 184 -2.20 -4.07 22.13
CA GLU A 184 -2.29 -5.47 22.54
C GLU A 184 -0.94 -6.05 22.96
N LEU A 185 0.15 -5.30 22.73
CA LEU A 185 1.46 -5.63 23.29
C LEU A 185 1.46 -5.17 24.74
N GLU A 186 1.20 -6.09 25.68
CA GLU A 186 1.46 -5.85 27.10
C GLU A 186 2.95 -5.49 27.26
N VAL A 187 3.22 -4.25 27.65
CA VAL A 187 4.55 -3.82 28.08
C VAL A 187 4.86 -4.60 29.35
N ILE A 188 5.70 -5.62 29.26
CA ILE A 188 6.33 -6.18 30.45
C ILE A 188 7.25 -5.08 30.96
N ASP A 189 6.87 -4.46 32.08
CA ASP A 189 7.64 -3.41 32.74
C ASP A 189 9.13 -3.80 32.80
N GLU A 190 10.01 -2.92 32.31
CA GLU A 190 11.43 -3.03 32.60
C GLU A 190 11.62 -2.88 34.13
N GLU A 191 12.02 -3.97 34.80
CA GLU A 191 12.54 -3.90 36.15
C GLU A 191 13.66 -2.86 36.20
N THR A 192 13.44 -1.79 36.97
CA THR A 192 14.47 -0.80 37.27
C THR A 192 15.65 -1.48 37.93
N VAL A 193 16.75 -1.69 37.20
CA VAL A 193 18.03 -2.08 37.79
C VAL A 193 18.57 -0.86 38.50
N THR A 194 18.38 -0.82 39.82
CA THR A 194 18.97 0.20 40.70
C THR A 194 20.50 0.12 40.60
N THR A 195 21.12 1.25 40.25
CA THR A 195 22.55 1.49 40.33
C THR A 195 23.04 1.37 41.76
N ASN A 196 24.01 0.48 42.02
CA ASN A 196 24.91 0.57 43.16
C ASN A 196 26.34 0.55 42.61
N ASP A 197 27.02 1.69 42.72
CA ASP A 197 28.47 1.80 42.64
C ASP A 197 29.09 1.07 43.83
N ASP A 198 30.09 0.22 43.59
CA ASP A 198 31.22 0.05 44.51
C ASP A 198 32.43 -0.53 43.76
N GLU A 199 33.54 0.21 43.86
CA GLU A 199 34.85 -0.10 43.32
C GLU A 199 35.42 -1.42 43.86
N LYS A 200 36.08 -2.21 43.00
CA LYS A 200 37.36 -2.86 43.35
C LYS A 200 38.10 -3.43 42.13
N ALA A 201 39.33 -2.96 41.98
CA ALA A 201 40.33 -3.37 41.02
C ALA A 201 40.78 -4.84 41.19
N VAL A 202 41.02 -5.54 40.08
CA VAL A 202 42.13 -6.51 39.91
C VAL A 202 42.61 -6.48 38.45
N THR A 203 43.94 -6.40 38.32
CA THR A 203 44.80 -6.25 37.15
C THR A 203 45.07 -7.55 36.37
N LYS A 204 45.42 -7.42 35.07
CA LYS A 204 46.55 -8.03 34.31
C LYS A 204 46.23 -8.13 32.80
N ASP A 205 46.85 -7.30 31.95
CA ASP A 205 48.09 -7.54 31.14
C ASP A 205 47.70 -7.83 29.66
N LEU A 206 47.82 -6.82 28.77
CA LEU A 206 48.80 -6.67 27.65
C LEU A 206 48.41 -7.49 26.38
N ASP A 207 48.25 -6.94 25.17
CA ASP A 207 49.24 -6.20 24.36
C ASP A 207 48.62 -5.23 23.31
N ILE A 208 49.17 -4.01 23.27
CA ILE A 208 49.68 -3.19 22.14
C ILE A 208 48.98 -3.28 20.76
N ASP A 209 48.42 -2.14 20.28
CA ASP A 209 49.01 -1.44 19.13
C ASP A 209 48.67 0.06 19.16
N ASP A 210 49.70 0.85 18.90
CA ASP A 210 49.83 2.28 19.09
C ASP A 210 49.80 2.96 17.73
N SER A 211 48.87 3.88 17.51
CA SER A 211 49.02 4.85 16.42
C SER A 211 48.55 6.22 16.90
N GLU A 212 49.56 7.06 17.12
CA GLU A 212 49.56 8.44 17.55
C GLU A 212 48.58 9.32 16.74
N ILE A 213 47.77 10.09 17.47
CA ILE A 213 47.02 11.24 16.95
C ILE A 213 47.85 12.49 17.28
N ASP A 214 48.25 13.26 16.27
CA ASP A 214 48.84 14.58 16.47
C ASP A 214 47.76 15.68 16.62
N ASP A 215 48.16 16.76 17.28
CA ASP A 215 47.33 17.84 17.79
C ASP A 215 46.82 18.83 16.72
N LYS A 216 46.54 18.37 15.49
CA LYS A 216 45.98 19.22 14.42
C LYS A 216 44.75 18.68 13.68
N GLY A 217 44.02 17.73 14.28
CA GLY A 217 42.59 17.56 14.03
C GLY A 217 42.19 17.38 12.55
N GLN A 218 42.90 16.53 11.79
CA GLN A 218 42.43 16.11 10.47
C GLN A 218 42.76 14.63 10.22
N ILE A 219 41.73 13.81 10.03
CA ILE A 219 41.87 12.43 9.53
C ILE A 219 41.77 12.43 8.01
N THR A 220 42.81 11.92 7.33
CA THR A 220 42.77 11.60 5.89
C THR A 220 42.19 10.20 5.70
N LEU A 221 41.12 10.12 4.91
CA LEU A 221 40.47 8.89 4.48
C LEU A 221 41.24 8.30 3.29
N PHE A 222 41.67 7.05 3.39
CA PHE A 222 41.88 6.18 2.23
C PHE A 222 40.83 5.07 2.25
#